data_AF-A0A3L6P9B4-F1
#
_entry.id   AF-A0A3L6P9B4-F1
#
_cell.length_a   1.000
_cell.length_b   1.000
_cell.length_c   1.000
_cell.angle_alpha   90.00
_cell.angle_beta   90.00
_cell.angle_gamma   90.00
#
_symmetry.space_group_name_H-M   'P 1'
#
loop_
_entity.id
_entity.type
_entity.pdbx_description
1 polymer ?
#
loop_
_entity_poly.entity_id
_entity_poly.type
_entity_poly.pdbx_seq_one_letter_code
_entity_poly.pdbx_strand_id
1 'polypeptide(L)'
;MASGAYPVQLLYLPGGGGQWRNLGAAYAAVTFLRPQGQSLVLYAAGPDGEQQQPQRIVFLYPILPGDAFERLDGATLSWAEPESGNEFALCFLDDAACGAVCGAVAPVVRRPAVDGIADTLAGLRVAREEGARAPGGGDIAARLARLSIGRP
;
A
#
# COMPACT_ATOMS: atom_id res chain seq x y z
N MET A 1 13.16 -4.36 -16.44
CA MET A 1 13.94 -3.98 -15.24
C MET A 1 13.21 -4.54 -14.04
N ALA A 2 13.94 -5.13 -13.08
CA ALA A 2 13.40 -6.09 -12.11
C ALA A 2 12.16 -5.57 -11.36
N SER A 3 10.98 -6.06 -11.75
CA SER A 3 9.75 -5.93 -10.97
C SER A 3 9.78 -6.99 -9.87
N GLY A 4 10.71 -6.85 -8.93
CA GLY A 4 10.72 -7.65 -7.71
C GLY A 4 9.57 -7.20 -6.79
N ALA A 5 9.02 -8.14 -6.02
CA ALA A 5 8.17 -7.79 -4.89
C ALA A 5 9.07 -7.46 -3.69
N TYR A 6 8.82 -6.34 -3.03
CA TYR A 6 9.67 -5.81 -1.96
C TYR A 6 9.06 -6.09 -0.59
N PRO A 7 9.83 -6.55 0.41
CA PRO A 7 9.32 -6.77 1.75
C PRO A 7 8.82 -5.47 2.38
N VAL A 8 7.62 -5.52 2.94
CA VAL A 8 6.94 -4.39 3.59
C VAL A 8 6.21 -4.82 4.84
N GLN A 9 5.97 -3.87 5.74
CA GLN A 9 4.91 -3.95 6.73
C GLN A 9 3.71 -3.14 6.25
N LEU A 10 2.51 -3.75 6.21
CA LEU A 10 1.27 -3.04 5.88
C LEU A 10 0.66 -2.44 7.14
N LEU A 11 0.35 -1.15 7.08
CA LEU A 11 -0.30 -0.39 8.14
C LEU A 11 -1.64 0.18 7.66
N TYR A 12 -2.58 0.31 8.58
CA TYR A 12 -3.94 0.78 8.32
C TYR A 12 -4.40 1.74 9.41
N LEU A 13 -5.00 2.85 9.01
CA LEU A 13 -5.68 3.81 9.86
C LEU A 13 -7.14 3.94 9.40
N PRO A 14 -8.13 3.68 10.27
CA PRO A 14 -9.54 3.84 9.93
C PRO A 14 -9.88 5.30 9.58
N GLY A 15 -10.78 5.48 8.60
CA GLY A 15 -11.38 6.76 8.28
C GLY A 15 -12.17 7.31 9.47
N GLY A 16 -11.91 8.57 9.82
CA GLY A 16 -12.42 9.20 11.04
C GLY A 16 -11.38 9.36 12.16
N GLY A 17 -10.14 8.94 11.91
CA GLY A 17 -9.01 9.10 12.82
C GLY A 17 -8.87 7.96 13.83
N GLY A 18 -7.75 7.95 14.55
CA GLY A 18 -7.44 6.91 15.54
C GLY A 18 -5.97 6.52 15.53
N GLN A 19 -5.70 5.26 15.86
CA GLN A 19 -4.34 4.73 15.93
C GLN A 19 -4.05 3.84 14.72
N TRP A 20 -2.86 4.02 14.14
CA TRP A 20 -2.30 3.13 13.13
C TRP A 20 -2.22 1.69 13.65
N ARG A 21 -2.81 0.77 12.88
CA ARG A 21 -2.81 -0.67 13.13
C ARG A 21 -1.85 -1.34 12.17
N ASN A 22 -1.04 -2.25 12.71
CA ASN A 22 -0.18 -3.09 11.90
C ASN A 22 -0.94 -4.34 11.44
N LEU A 23 -1.07 -4.51 10.12
CA LEU A 23 -1.77 -5.63 9.49
C LEU A 23 -0.86 -6.83 9.16
N GLY A 24 0.45 -6.68 9.28
CA GLY A 24 1.43 -7.76 9.09
C GLY A 24 2.46 -7.50 8.00
N ALA A 25 3.39 -8.44 7.86
CA ALA A 25 4.41 -8.42 6.84
C ALA A 25 3.88 -8.96 5.50
N ALA A 26 4.32 -8.38 4.40
CA ALA A 26 3.94 -8.76 3.04
C ALA A 26 5.05 -8.41 2.05
N TYR A 27 4.83 -8.73 0.78
CA TYR A 27 5.69 -8.29 -0.32
C TYR A 27 4.90 -7.41 -1.30
N ALA A 28 5.34 -6.16 -1.48
CA ALA A 28 4.70 -5.17 -2.33
C ALA A 28 5.26 -5.19 -3.76
N ALA A 29 4.36 -5.19 -4.74
CA ALA A 29 4.71 -4.99 -6.14
C ALA A 29 3.69 -4.10 -6.83
N VAL A 30 4.10 -3.43 -7.90
CA VAL A 30 3.19 -2.73 -8.81
C VAL A 30 3.12 -3.54 -10.09
N THR A 31 1.96 -4.10 -10.40
CA THR A 31 1.77 -5.01 -11.53
C THR A 31 0.49 -4.70 -12.28
N PHE A 32 0.38 -5.17 -13.51
CA PHE A 32 -0.81 -5.03 -14.32
C PHE A 32 -1.73 -6.25 -14.13
N LEU A 33 -2.92 -6.03 -13.58
CA LEU A 33 -3.95 -7.06 -13.43
C LEU A 33 -5.12 -6.78 -14.36
N ARG A 34 -5.74 -7.81 -14.93
CA ARG A 34 -7.00 -7.65 -15.68
C ARG A 34 -8.18 -8.04 -14.78
N PRO A 35 -9.28 -7.26 -14.77
CA PRO A 35 -9.53 -6.03 -15.53
C PRO A 35 -8.99 -4.73 -14.90
N GLN A 36 -8.36 -4.76 -13.73
CA GLN A 36 -8.08 -3.59 -12.88
C GLN A 36 -7.03 -2.58 -13.41
N GLY A 37 -6.19 -2.98 -14.36
CA GLY A 37 -5.07 -2.18 -14.83
C GLY A 37 -3.87 -2.22 -13.88
N GLN A 38 -3.07 -1.13 -13.87
CA GLN A 38 -1.90 -1.06 -12.99
C GLN A 38 -2.36 -0.98 -11.53
N SER A 39 -1.90 -1.92 -10.71
CA SER A 39 -2.35 -2.10 -9.34
C SER A 39 -1.16 -2.26 -8.40
N LEU A 40 -1.27 -1.70 -7.20
CA LEU A 40 -0.43 -2.03 -6.08
C LEU A 40 -0.96 -3.32 -5.46
N VAL A 41 -0.12 -4.35 -5.41
CA VAL A 41 -0.48 -5.69 -4.96
C VAL A 41 0.45 -6.07 -3.82
N LEU A 42 -0.13 -6.61 -2.74
CA LEU A 42 0.64 -7.24 -1.68
C LEU A 42 0.42 -8.73 -1.69
N TYR A 43 1.53 -9.45 -1.62
CA TYR A 43 1.58 -10.89 -1.53
C TYR A 43 1.90 -11.33 -0.09
N ALA A 44 1.28 -12.40 0.36
CA ALA A 44 1.63 -13.04 1.62
C ALA A 44 3.10 -13.48 1.60
N ALA A 45 3.79 -13.34 2.73
CA ALA A 45 5.05 -14.04 2.92
C ALA A 45 4.78 -15.56 2.87
N GLY A 46 5.44 -16.27 1.96
CA GLY A 46 5.43 -17.73 1.95
C GLY A 46 6.11 -18.28 3.21
N PRO A 47 5.76 -19.50 3.65
CA PRO A 47 6.31 -20.08 4.89
C PRO A 47 7.86 -20.15 4.90
N ASP A 48 8.49 -20.25 3.73
CA ASP A 48 9.94 -20.47 3.60
C ASP A 48 10.69 -19.38 2.83
N GLY A 49 10.09 -18.21 2.60
CA GLY A 49 10.72 -17.13 1.82
C GLY A 49 10.95 -17.45 0.34
N GLU A 50 10.45 -18.60 -0.15
CA GLU A 50 10.57 -19.00 -1.54
C GLU A 50 9.64 -18.18 -2.43
N GLN A 51 10.24 -17.31 -3.26
CA GLN A 51 9.54 -16.50 -4.28
C GLN A 51 8.96 -17.33 -5.45
N GLN A 52 9.05 -18.66 -5.41
CA GLN A 52 8.71 -19.55 -6.54
C GLN A 52 7.31 -20.17 -6.47
N GLN A 53 6.60 -20.08 -5.34
CA GLN A 53 5.19 -20.50 -5.26
C GLN A 53 4.25 -19.34 -5.62
N PRO A 54 3.03 -19.61 -6.14
CA PRO A 54 2.03 -18.57 -6.36
C PRO A 54 1.72 -17.88 -5.03
N GLN A 55 2.31 -16.71 -4.82
CA GLN A 55 2.16 -15.98 -3.58
C GLN A 55 0.71 -15.46 -3.51
N ARG A 56 0.00 -15.80 -2.44
CA ARG A 56 -1.40 -15.40 -2.25
C ARG A 56 -1.50 -13.88 -2.17
N ILE A 57 -2.36 -13.27 -2.98
CA ILE A 57 -2.68 -11.84 -2.85
C ILE A 57 -3.44 -11.62 -1.53
N VAL A 58 -2.91 -10.75 -0.67
CA VAL A 58 -3.51 -10.38 0.61
C VAL A 58 -4.08 -8.97 0.62
N PHE A 59 -3.65 -8.13 -0.32
CA PHE A 59 -4.15 -6.78 -0.52
C PHE A 59 -4.02 -6.37 -1.99
N LEU A 60 -5.01 -5.64 -2.48
CA LEU A 60 -5.07 -5.15 -3.86
C LEU A 60 -5.59 -3.72 -3.85
N TYR A 61 -4.87 -2.82 -4.51
CA TYR A 61 -5.30 -1.44 -4.72
C TYR A 61 -5.07 -1.03 -6.18
N PRO A 62 -6.12 -0.92 -7.00
CA PRO A 62 -6.04 -0.33 -8.34
C PRO A 62 -5.54 1.12 -8.23
N ILE A 63 -4.47 1.44 -8.95
CA ILE A 63 -3.88 2.78 -8.94
C ILE A 63 -4.59 3.61 -10.00
N LEU A 64 -5.23 4.70 -9.58
CA LEU A 64 -5.98 5.58 -10.44
C LEU A 64 -5.22 6.88 -10.72
N PRO A 65 -5.48 7.52 -11.88
CA PRO A 65 -5.11 8.91 -12.11
C PRO A 65 -5.59 9.80 -10.95
N GLY A 66 -4.69 10.64 -10.43
CA GLY A 66 -5.01 11.55 -9.32
C GLY A 66 -4.94 10.95 -7.91
N ASP A 67 -4.70 9.64 -7.75
CA ASP A 67 -4.45 9.06 -6.42
C ASP A 67 -3.23 9.74 -5.77
N ALA A 68 -3.38 10.16 -4.51
CA ALA A 68 -2.36 10.88 -3.75
C ALA A 68 -1.50 9.90 -2.94
N PHE A 69 -0.45 9.39 -3.58
CA PHE A 69 0.59 8.62 -2.92
C PHE A 69 1.71 9.55 -2.42
N GLU A 70 2.02 9.46 -1.13
CA GLU A 70 3.05 10.26 -0.48
C GLU A 70 4.18 9.37 0.02
N ARG A 71 5.43 9.79 -0.24
CA ARG A 71 6.61 9.13 0.30
C ARG A 71 7.08 9.87 1.54
N LEU A 72 7.06 9.19 2.68
CA LEU A 72 7.43 9.71 3.99
C LEU A 72 8.75 9.06 4.48
N ASP A 73 9.59 9.85 5.14
CA ASP A 73 10.84 9.41 5.79
C ASP A 73 11.77 8.53 4.91
N GLY A 74 11.68 8.66 3.58
CA GLY A 74 12.44 7.88 2.60
C GLY A 74 11.96 6.44 2.40
N ALA A 75 11.55 5.74 3.45
CA ALA A 75 11.21 4.31 3.42
C ALA A 75 9.72 3.99 3.63
N THR A 76 8.83 4.98 3.68
CA THR A 76 7.39 4.76 3.86
C THR A 76 6.60 5.32 2.68
N LEU A 77 5.64 4.56 2.17
CA LEU A 77 4.68 5.01 1.16
C LEU A 77 3.28 5.01 1.77
N SER A 78 2.59 6.14 1.80
CA SER A 78 1.24 6.29 2.35
C SER A 78 0.26 6.81 1.31
N TRP A 79 -1.01 6.46 1.45
CA TRP A 79 -2.11 7.02 0.66
C TRP A 79 -3.43 6.92 1.43
N ALA A 80 -4.35 7.82 1.13
CA ALA A 80 -5.73 7.73 1.58
C ALA A 80 -6.58 7.03 0.52
N GLU A 81 -7.50 6.18 0.96
CA GLU A 81 -8.55 5.59 0.14
C GLU A 81 -9.70 6.62 0.02
N PRO A 82 -9.94 7.17 -1.18
CA PRO A 82 -10.87 8.30 -1.38
C PRO A 82 -12.32 8.07 -0.92
N GLU A 83 -12.85 6.85 -1.05
CA GLU A 83 -14.27 6.59 -0.79
C GLU A 83 -14.57 6.43 0.72
N SER A 84 -13.67 5.75 1.42
CA SER A 84 -13.81 5.42 2.85
C SER A 84 -13.07 6.39 3.78
N GLY A 85 -12.12 7.16 3.26
CA GLY A 85 -11.22 7.99 4.05
C GLY A 85 -10.22 7.18 4.89
N ASN A 86 -10.13 5.87 4.69
CA ASN A 86 -9.13 5.03 5.33
C ASN A 86 -7.74 5.39 4.82
N GLU A 87 -6.73 5.42 5.69
CA GLU A 87 -5.35 5.59 5.26
C GLU A 87 -4.58 4.27 5.36
N PHE A 88 -3.68 4.08 4.40
CA PHE A 88 -2.79 2.93 4.35
C PHE A 88 -1.35 3.41 4.26
N ALA A 89 -0.44 2.63 4.81
CA ALA A 89 0.98 2.86 4.63
C ALA A 89 1.75 1.54 4.46
N LEU A 90 2.77 1.56 3.61
CA LEU A 90 3.76 0.50 3.45
C LEU A 90 5.09 0.99 4.01
N CYS A 91 5.59 0.31 5.04
CA CYS A 91 6.94 0.53 5.55
C CYS A 91 7.89 -0.48 4.90
N PHE A 92 8.83 0.02 4.09
CA PHE A 92 9.86 -0.78 3.42
C PHE A 92 11.07 -0.97 4.33
N LEU A 93 11.88 -2.00 4.03
CA LEU A 93 13.15 -2.20 4.73
C LEU A 93 14.17 -1.11 4.45
N ASP A 94 14.15 -0.54 3.24
CA ASP A 94 15.11 0.46 2.81
C ASP A 94 14.50 1.49 1.83
N ASP A 95 15.25 2.58 1.65
CA ASP A 95 14.90 3.71 0.79
C ASP A 95 14.82 3.30 -0.69
N ALA A 96 15.70 2.40 -1.14
CA ALA A 96 15.76 2.00 -2.54
C ALA A 96 14.52 1.19 -2.95
N ALA A 97 14.06 0.28 -2.09
CA ALA A 97 12.83 -0.49 -2.27
C ALA A 97 11.59 0.41 -2.32
N CYS A 98 11.49 1.36 -1.39
CA CYS A 98 10.42 2.36 -1.40
C CYS A 98 10.46 3.19 -2.69
N GLY A 99 11.64 3.68 -3.07
CA GLY A 99 11.86 4.44 -4.30
C GLY A 99 11.48 3.69 -5.57
N ALA A 100 11.77 2.39 -5.64
CA ALA A 100 11.39 1.53 -6.76
C ALA A 100 9.86 1.41 -6.90
N VAL A 101 9.14 1.17 -5.79
CA VAL A 101 7.67 1.12 -5.80
C VAL A 101 7.07 2.49 -6.13
N CYS A 102 7.56 3.57 -5.52
CA CYS A 102 7.12 4.93 -5.83
C CYS A 102 7.33 5.28 -7.32
N GLY A 103 8.47 4.89 -7.88
CA GLY A 103 8.79 5.09 -9.29
C GLY A 103 7.88 4.29 -10.24
N ALA A 104 7.35 3.15 -9.79
CA ALA A 104 6.37 2.37 -10.55
C ALA A 104 4.94 2.91 -10.44
N VAL A 105 4.58 3.56 -9.32
CA VAL A 105 3.28 4.23 -9.12
C VAL A 105 3.20 5.55 -9.90
N ALA A 106 4.27 6.36 -9.87
CA ALA A 106 4.29 7.73 -10.39
C ALA A 106 3.77 7.91 -11.84
N PRO A 107 4.06 7.02 -12.80
CA PRO A 107 3.57 7.17 -14.17
C PRO A 107 2.06 6.99 -14.32
N VAL A 108 1.38 6.31 -13.40
CA VAL A 108 -0.07 6.07 -13.46
C VAL A 108 -0.81 7.26 -12.89
N VAL A 109 -0.40 7.72 -11.71
CA VAL A 109 -1.04 8.84 -11.00
C VAL A 109 -0.91 10.16 -11.78
N ARG A 110 0.19 10.34 -12.54
CA ARG A 110 0.44 11.53 -13.38
C ARG A 110 -0.29 11.53 -14.71
N ARG A 111 -0.97 10.43 -15.10
CA ARG A 111 -1.76 10.42 -16.32
C ARG A 111 -2.98 11.32 -16.12
N PRO A 112 -3.42 12.05 -17.16
CA PRO A 112 -4.73 12.69 -17.11
C PRO A 112 -5.81 11.62 -16.92
N ALA A 113 -6.76 11.88 -16.03
CA ALA A 113 -7.93 11.01 -15.88
C ALA A 113 -8.66 10.93 -17.23
N VAL A 114 -8.90 9.71 -17.70
CA VAL A 114 -9.79 9.49 -18.84
C VAL A 114 -11.17 9.26 -18.25
N ASP A 115 -12.11 10.16 -18.53
CA ASP A 115 -13.45 10.18 -17.93
C ASP A 115 -14.12 8.80 -17.98
N GLY A 116 -14.61 8.32 -16.82
CA GLY A 116 -15.38 7.08 -16.66
C GLY A 116 -14.60 5.79 -16.35
N ILE A 117 -13.30 5.73 -16.64
CA ILE A 117 -12.47 4.54 -16.29
C ILE A 117 -12.10 4.54 -14.81
N ALA A 118 -11.79 5.72 -14.25
CA ALA A 118 -11.41 5.86 -12.84
C ALA A 118 -12.53 5.37 -11.91
N ASP A 119 -13.78 5.79 -12.15
CA ASP A 119 -14.94 5.39 -11.35
C ASP A 119 -15.20 3.87 -11.45
N THR A 120 -15.03 3.30 -12.65
CA THR A 120 -15.18 1.85 -12.86
C THR A 120 -14.13 1.05 -12.08
N LEU A 121 -12.89 1.54 -12.02
CA LEU A 121 -11.80 0.88 -11.32
C LEU A 121 -11.84 1.10 -9.80
N ALA A 122 -12.34 2.26 -9.35
CA ALA A 122 -12.56 2.53 -7.93
C ALA A 122 -13.52 1.48 -7.31
N GLY A 123 -14.60 1.14 -8.02
CA GLY A 123 -15.54 0.09 -7.61
C GLY A 123 -14.97 -1.34 -7.56
N LEU A 124 -13.71 -1.56 -7.98
CA LEU A 124 -13.01 -2.84 -7.87
C LEU A 124 -12.07 -2.92 -6.64
N ARG A 125 -12.01 -1.88 -5.81
CA ARG A 125 -11.27 -1.89 -4.55
C ARG A 125 -11.97 -2.84 -3.56
N VAL A 126 -11.29 -3.92 -3.17
CA VAL A 126 -11.80 -4.88 -2.19
C VAL A 126 -11.27 -4.54 -0.81
N ALA A 127 -12.12 -4.05 0.08
CA ALA A 127 -11.81 -3.96 1.51
C ALA A 127 -11.95 -5.35 2.15
N ARG A 128 -10.88 -5.85 2.77
CA ARG A 128 -10.98 -7.02 3.64
C ARG A 128 -11.26 -6.56 5.08
N GLU A 129 -12.48 -6.82 5.56
CA GLU A 129 -12.74 -7.00 6.99
C GLU A 129 -12.63 -8.49 7.31
N GLU A 130 -11.61 -8.89 8.08
CA GLU A 130 -11.73 -9.85 9.20
C GLU A 130 -10.37 -10.18 9.81
N GLY A 131 -10.38 -10.31 11.14
CA GLY A 131 -9.24 -10.17 12.01
C GLY A 131 -8.26 -11.33 12.03
N ALA A 132 -7.00 -10.98 12.21
CA ALA A 132 -6.00 -11.84 12.84
C ALA A 132 -5.18 -10.96 13.78
N ARG A 133 -5.22 -11.27 15.09
CA ARG A 133 -4.35 -10.64 16.08
C ARG A 133 -2.90 -11.03 15.77
N ALA A 134 -2.08 -10.05 15.40
CA ALA A 134 -0.62 -10.20 15.40
C ALA A 134 -0.06 -9.70 16.75
N PRO A 135 0.88 -10.44 17.39
CA PRO A 135 1.55 -9.98 18.60
C PRO A 135 2.69 -9.02 18.26
N GLY A 136 2.86 -7.97 19.07
CA GLY A 136 4.11 -7.20 19.18
C GLY A 136 4.36 -6.10 18.15
N GLY A 137 3.61 -4.99 18.22
CA GLY A 137 3.87 -3.77 17.44
C GLY A 137 4.11 -2.56 18.35
N GLY A 138 5.27 -2.52 19.02
CA GLY A 138 5.54 -1.53 20.07
C GLY A 138 6.14 -0.19 19.64
N ASP A 139 6.69 -0.05 18.42
CA ASP A 139 7.59 1.10 18.13
C ASP A 139 7.23 1.92 16.87
N ILE A 140 6.42 1.37 15.96
CA ILE A 140 6.11 2.04 14.68
C ILE A 140 4.87 2.96 14.79
N ALA A 141 3.87 2.57 15.58
CA ALA A 141 2.72 3.44 15.89
C ALA A 141 3.16 4.75 16.58
N ALA A 142 4.20 4.69 17.42
CA ALA A 142 4.80 5.86 18.04
C ALA A 142 5.55 6.75 17.04
N ARG A 143 6.23 6.17 16.03
CA ARG A 143 6.89 6.93 14.95
C ARG A 143 5.88 7.64 14.06
N LEU A 144 4.80 6.97 13.66
CA LEU A 144 3.75 7.59 12.85
C LEU A 144 2.96 8.67 13.62
N ALA A 145 2.66 8.44 14.91
CA ALA A 145 2.02 9.45 15.75
C ALA A 145 2.85 10.73 15.89
N ARG A 146 4.19 10.64 15.86
CA ARG A 146 5.07 11.83 15.88
C ARG A 146 5.02 12.64 14.58
N LEU A 147 4.80 11.99 13.44
CA LEU A 147 4.66 12.68 12.15
C LEU A 147 3.30 13.40 12.04
N SER A 148 2.22 12.81 12.57
CA SER A 148 0.89 13.41 12.57
C SER A 148 0.74 14.64 13.49
N ILE A 149 1.67 14.85 14.44
CA ILE A 149 1.65 16.00 15.37
C ILE A 149 2.42 17.22 14.81
N GLY A 150 3.17 17.05 13.72
CA GLY A 150 4.00 18.10 13.12
C GLY A 150 3.41 18.72 11.86
N ARG A 151 2.25 19.37 11.92
CA ARG A 151 1.88 20.39 10.92
C ARG A 151 1.90 21.77 11.60
N PRO A 152 2.76 22.72 11.17
CA PRO A 152 2.58 24.13 11.50
C PRO A 152 1.33 24.71 10.85
#